data_AF-A0A7C6UXP1-F1
#
_entry.id   AF-A0A7C6UXP1-F1
#
_cell.length_a   1.000
_cell.length_b   1.000
_cell.length_c   1.000
_cell.angle_alpha   90.00
_cell.angle_beta   90.00
_cell.angle_gamma   90.00
#
_symmetry.space_group_name_H-M   'P 1'
#
loop_
_entity.id
_entity.type
_entity.pdbx_description
1 polymer ?
#
loop_
_entity_poly.entity_id
_entity_poly.type
_entity_poly.pdbx_seq_one_letter_code
_entity_poly.pdbx_strand_id
1 'polypeptide(L)'
;MTYGFVNLINLLFGGKSAFIGGDRFLWEQRIFFDAYPPESIDRPKYGALNIFQYIDGASARFGSCFFTLKQDLIHHCTFAYGDSSTNPDTLCTCDTFAAVLANLFKDVKSNCRMLNQGIASEQEALAVLLNPCSKPKYIGRNLDYCIEVHIHGDIFLKDDVDCFYMDQSFQDTSFATQAEIMCQKYNIELNWIPERRLNIHSIGELFRGPKIQLLAQRIDSIFGNGQGVVNAFLIGQASRDIDLYPEKWANLGNKEQLFQYIKQIWHTVAYFG
;
A
#
# COMPACT_ATOMS: atom_id res chain seq x y z
N MET A 1 5.78 -22.76 -18.97
CA MET A 1 5.01 -22.80 -17.72
C MET A 1 4.20 -21.52 -17.67
N THR A 2 2.93 -21.61 -18.02
CA THR A 2 1.94 -20.54 -17.90
C THR A 2 1.76 -20.25 -16.41
N TYR A 3 2.54 -19.31 -15.89
CA TYR A 3 2.43 -18.88 -14.50
C TYR A 3 1.06 -18.21 -14.34
N GLY A 4 0.09 -18.95 -13.79
CA GLY A 4 -1.14 -18.42 -13.23
C GLY A 4 -0.80 -17.69 -11.93
N PHE A 5 -0.19 -16.53 -12.08
CA PHE A 5 0.09 -15.60 -11.01
C PHE A 5 -0.19 -14.25 -11.62
N VAL A 6 -1.13 -13.51 -11.03
CA VAL A 6 -0.82 -12.30 -10.29
C VAL A 6 -2.11 -11.49 -10.11
N ASN A 7 -2.60 -11.36 -8.87
CA ASN A 7 -3.45 -10.23 -8.50
C ASN A 7 -2.52 -9.01 -8.33
N LEU A 8 -2.44 -8.13 -9.34
CA LEU A 8 -1.54 -6.97 -9.35
C LEU A 8 -2.19 -5.75 -8.67
N ILE A 9 -1.49 -5.17 -7.69
CA ILE A 9 -1.30 -3.72 -7.48
C ILE A 9 -2.35 -2.84 -6.75
N ASN A 10 -1.99 -2.51 -5.50
CA ASN A 10 -2.34 -1.26 -4.81
C ASN A 10 -1.81 -0.04 -5.58
N LEU A 11 -2.65 0.75 -6.25
CA LEU A 11 -2.22 2.01 -6.86
C LEU A 11 -1.83 3.05 -5.80
N LEU A 12 -0.61 3.57 -5.90
CA LEU A 12 -0.05 4.48 -4.88
C LEU A 12 0.51 5.76 -5.43
N PHE A 13 0.16 6.84 -4.72
CA PHE A 13 0.82 8.11 -4.84
C PHE A 13 2.11 8.07 -3.99
N GLY A 14 3.23 7.76 -4.64
CA GLY A 14 4.57 8.02 -4.10
C GLY A 14 4.74 9.48 -3.70
N GLY A 15 5.78 9.78 -2.90
CA GLY A 15 6.00 11.03 -2.15
C GLY A 15 5.58 12.35 -2.82
N LYS A 16 5.27 13.36 -1.99
CA LYS A 16 4.75 14.70 -2.35
C LYS A 16 5.61 15.50 -3.34
N SER A 17 6.78 15.01 -3.72
CA SER A 17 7.77 15.66 -4.57
C SER A 17 7.82 15.10 -6.00
N ALA A 18 6.68 14.70 -6.55
CA ALA A 18 6.57 14.24 -7.94
C ALA A 18 6.78 15.36 -8.98
N PHE A 19 6.87 16.63 -8.58
CA PHE A 19 7.16 17.74 -9.49
C PHE A 19 8.62 17.72 -10.00
N ILE A 20 8.88 18.38 -11.12
CA ILE A 20 10.22 18.44 -11.74
C ILE A 20 11.24 18.96 -10.72
N GLY A 21 12.33 18.21 -10.53
CA GLY A 21 13.38 18.52 -9.56
C GLY A 21 13.11 18.08 -8.11
N GLY A 22 11.92 17.55 -7.81
CA GLY A 22 11.62 16.97 -6.49
C GLY A 22 12.24 15.57 -6.29
N ASP A 23 12.34 15.11 -5.04
CA ASP A 23 13.00 13.84 -4.70
C ASP A 23 12.44 12.64 -5.48
N ARG A 24 11.10 12.53 -5.59
CA ARG A 24 10.46 11.46 -6.35
C ARG A 24 10.82 11.56 -7.84
N PHE A 25 10.84 12.76 -8.40
CA PHE A 25 11.26 12.95 -9.78
C PHE A 25 12.70 12.50 -10.02
N LEU A 26 13.64 12.98 -9.20
CA LEU A 26 15.06 12.61 -9.33
C LEU A 26 15.30 11.12 -9.10
N TRP A 27 14.53 10.51 -8.20
CA TRP A 27 14.59 9.07 -7.97
C TRP A 27 14.02 8.27 -9.17
N GLU A 28 12.87 8.66 -9.72
CA GLU A 28 12.31 8.02 -10.92
C GLU A 28 13.26 8.12 -12.12
N GLN A 29 13.92 9.27 -12.31
CA GLN A 29 14.97 9.42 -13.34
C GLN A 29 16.09 8.38 -13.15
N ARG A 30 16.59 8.22 -11.93
CA ARG A 30 17.68 7.26 -11.64
C ARG A 30 17.26 5.81 -11.84
N ILE A 31 16.13 5.39 -11.28
CA ILE A 31 15.73 3.98 -11.26
C ILE A 31 15.24 3.50 -12.63
N PHE A 32 14.65 4.38 -13.44
CA PHE A 32 14.19 4.07 -14.78
C PHE A 32 15.10 4.61 -15.88
N PHE A 33 16.35 4.96 -15.55
CA PHE A 33 17.38 5.39 -16.52
C PHE A 33 16.89 6.47 -17.49
N ASP A 34 16.30 7.54 -16.94
CA ASP A 34 15.76 8.68 -17.68
C ASP A 34 14.68 8.32 -18.73
N ALA A 35 14.01 7.17 -18.60
CA ALA A 35 12.94 6.76 -19.50
C ALA A 35 11.72 7.70 -19.50
N TYR A 36 11.63 8.59 -18.51
CA TYR A 36 10.56 9.56 -18.33
C TYR A 36 11.09 10.99 -18.44
N PRO A 37 11.11 11.61 -19.63
CA PRO A 37 11.56 13.00 -19.74
C PRO A 37 10.69 13.96 -18.90
N PRO A 38 11.20 15.16 -18.52
CA PRO A 38 10.51 16.09 -17.61
C PRO A 38 9.08 16.47 -18.00
N GLU A 39 8.79 16.52 -19.30
CA GLU A 39 7.48 16.81 -19.90
C GLU A 39 6.51 15.62 -19.90
N SER A 40 6.95 14.44 -19.45
CA SER A 40 6.12 13.23 -19.44
C SER A 40 4.93 13.41 -18.52
N ILE A 41 3.75 13.34 -19.12
CA ILE A 41 2.48 13.22 -18.41
C ILE A 41 2.37 11.81 -17.84
N ASP A 42 2.80 10.81 -18.62
CA ASP A 42 2.79 9.41 -18.22
C ASP A 42 3.99 9.10 -17.36
N ARG A 43 3.70 8.68 -16.13
CA ARG A 43 4.67 8.31 -15.12
C ARG A 43 4.30 6.94 -14.57
N PRO A 44 5.27 6.21 -13.99
CA PRO A 44 4.99 4.88 -13.49
C PRO A 44 3.97 4.95 -12.36
N LYS A 45 3.03 4.01 -12.37
CA LYS A 45 2.11 3.78 -11.26
C LYS A 45 2.73 2.73 -10.34
N TYR A 46 2.55 2.91 -9.05
CA TYR A 46 3.23 2.11 -8.03
C TYR A 46 2.26 1.14 -7.38
N GLY A 47 2.76 -0.05 -7.05
CA GLY A 47 2.04 -1.06 -6.29
C GLY A 47 2.93 -2.14 -5.72
N ALA A 48 2.31 -3.24 -5.32
CA ALA A 48 2.99 -4.37 -4.73
C ALA A 48 2.34 -5.69 -5.15
N LEU A 49 3.16 -6.73 -5.27
CA LEU A 49 2.73 -8.06 -5.69
C LEU A 49 2.22 -8.87 -4.48
N ASN A 50 0.95 -9.30 -4.53
CA ASN A 50 0.31 -10.01 -3.42
C ASN A 50 0.47 -11.54 -3.52
N ILE A 51 1.71 -12.04 -3.43
CA ILE A 51 2.02 -13.49 -3.59
C ILE A 51 1.32 -14.39 -2.55
N PHE A 52 1.02 -13.84 -1.37
CA PHE A 52 0.33 -14.54 -0.29
C PHE A 52 -1.19 -14.37 -0.31
N GLN A 53 -1.72 -13.58 -1.25
CA GLN A 53 -3.14 -13.25 -1.36
C GLN A 53 -3.75 -12.80 -0.03
N TYR A 54 -3.07 -11.88 0.65
CA TYR A 54 -3.66 -11.28 1.84
C TYR A 54 -4.94 -10.55 1.48
N ILE A 55 -5.95 -10.70 2.33
CA ILE A 55 -7.25 -10.00 2.21
C ILE A 55 -7.04 -8.49 2.12
N ASP A 56 -6.01 -8.02 2.78
CA ASP A 56 -5.77 -6.61 3.07
C ASP A 56 -4.67 -6.01 2.19
N GLY A 57 -4.33 -6.70 1.10
CA GLY A 57 -3.38 -6.30 0.06
C GLY A 57 -1.93 -6.72 0.36
N ALA A 58 -1.05 -6.54 -0.62
CA ALA A 58 0.36 -6.91 -0.50
C ALA A 58 1.10 -6.08 0.56
N SER A 59 0.70 -4.82 0.76
CA SER A 59 1.18 -3.98 1.86
C SER A 59 0.09 -3.00 2.30
N ALA A 60 -0.28 -3.10 3.57
CA ALA A 60 -1.24 -2.24 4.24
C ALA A 60 -0.68 -0.83 4.50
N ARG A 61 0.64 -0.62 4.40
CA ARG A 61 1.28 0.70 4.57
C ARG A 61 0.70 1.77 3.65
N PHE A 62 0.18 1.32 2.53
CA PHE A 62 -0.22 2.11 1.39
C PHE A 62 -1.64 2.68 1.46
N GLY A 63 -2.50 2.06 2.26
CA GLY A 63 -3.86 2.54 2.46
C GLY A 63 -4.81 1.40 2.78
N SER A 64 -6.02 1.78 3.16
CA SER A 64 -7.12 0.89 3.52
C SER A 64 -7.93 0.41 2.32
N CYS A 65 -7.69 0.95 1.14
CA CYS A 65 -8.41 0.57 -0.08
C CYS A 65 -7.40 0.35 -1.21
N PHE A 66 -7.69 -0.58 -2.10
CA PHE A 66 -6.80 -0.89 -3.22
C PHE A 66 -7.53 -1.52 -4.40
N PHE A 67 -6.97 -1.37 -5.58
CA PHE A 67 -7.39 -2.11 -6.76
C PHE A 67 -6.58 -3.40 -6.90
N THR A 68 -7.15 -4.34 -7.62
CA THR A 68 -6.40 -5.43 -8.24
C THR A 68 -6.56 -5.29 -9.74
N LEU A 69 -5.50 -5.62 -10.45
CA LEU A 69 -5.36 -5.46 -11.89
C LEU A 69 -5.31 -6.82 -12.55
N LYS A 70 -5.80 -6.86 -13.79
CA LYS A 70 -5.77 -8.05 -14.63
C LYS A 70 -4.34 -8.47 -14.93
N GLN A 71 -4.15 -9.78 -15.05
CA GLN A 71 -2.83 -10.38 -15.19
C GLN A 71 -2.06 -9.89 -16.42
N ASP A 72 -2.75 -9.54 -17.51
CA ASP A 72 -2.13 -9.09 -18.76
C ASP A 72 -1.24 -7.85 -18.59
N LEU A 73 -1.51 -7.02 -17.58
CA LEU A 73 -0.66 -5.86 -17.25
C LEU A 73 0.74 -6.23 -16.74
N ILE A 74 1.02 -7.49 -16.43
CA ILE A 74 2.33 -7.93 -15.95
C ILE A 74 3.45 -7.62 -16.97
N HIS A 75 3.13 -7.58 -18.26
CA HIS A 75 4.07 -7.23 -19.33
C HIS A 75 4.43 -5.74 -19.37
N HIS A 76 3.62 -4.91 -18.73
CA HIS A 76 3.84 -3.48 -18.56
C HIS A 76 4.54 -3.15 -17.25
N CYS A 77 4.95 -4.16 -16.49
CA CYS A 77 5.48 -3.98 -15.15
C CYS A 77 7.00 -4.21 -15.07
N THR A 78 7.65 -3.39 -14.25
CA THR A 78 8.91 -3.75 -13.62
C THR A 78 8.73 -4.04 -12.13
N PHE A 79 9.67 -4.78 -11.56
CA PHE A 79 9.60 -5.34 -10.21
C PHE A 79 10.90 -5.11 -9.46
N ALA A 80 10.78 -4.80 -8.17
CA ALA A 80 11.89 -4.73 -7.22
C ALA A 80 11.56 -5.52 -5.96
N TYR A 81 12.54 -6.25 -5.41
CA TYR A 81 12.38 -6.86 -4.08
C TYR A 81 12.73 -5.85 -2.99
N GLY A 82 11.75 -5.46 -2.18
CA GLY A 82 11.89 -4.41 -1.17
C GLY A 82 11.48 -3.01 -1.66
N ASP A 83 11.69 -2.01 -0.80
CA ASP A 83 11.38 -0.60 -1.06
C ASP A 83 12.39 -0.01 -2.05
N SER A 84 11.93 0.32 -3.25
CA SER A 84 12.80 0.78 -4.31
C SER A 84 13.33 2.22 -4.12
N SER A 85 12.83 2.95 -3.12
CA SER A 85 13.47 4.20 -2.66
C SER A 85 14.84 3.97 -2.02
N THR A 86 15.16 2.73 -1.63
CA THR A 86 16.49 2.35 -1.13
C THR A 86 17.54 2.17 -2.23
N ASN A 87 17.18 2.45 -3.50
CA ASN A 87 17.98 2.18 -4.70
C ASN A 87 18.34 0.69 -4.81
N PRO A 88 17.36 -0.17 -5.14
CA PRO A 88 17.59 -1.59 -5.22
C PRO A 88 18.58 -1.89 -6.33
N ASP A 89 19.49 -2.82 -6.08
CA ASP A 89 20.53 -3.20 -7.04
C ASP A 89 19.95 -3.89 -8.29
N THR A 90 18.67 -4.27 -8.29
CA THR A 90 18.08 -5.05 -9.37
C THR A 90 16.61 -4.70 -9.60
N LEU A 91 16.35 -4.13 -10.78
CA LEU A 91 15.02 -3.96 -11.35
C LEU A 91 14.80 -5.04 -12.42
N CYS A 92 13.65 -5.68 -12.42
CA CYS A 92 13.35 -6.79 -13.34
C CYS A 92 12.06 -6.52 -14.11
N THR A 93 11.90 -7.15 -15.28
CA THR A 93 10.62 -7.29 -15.97
C THR A 93 10.00 -8.66 -15.65
N CYS A 94 8.79 -8.93 -16.15
CA CYS A 94 8.20 -10.26 -16.06
C CYS A 94 9.10 -11.36 -16.68
N ASP A 95 9.81 -11.05 -17.78
CA ASP A 95 10.73 -11.99 -18.45
C ASP A 95 12.01 -12.28 -17.65
N THR A 96 12.40 -11.34 -16.78
CA THR A 96 13.63 -11.43 -15.96
C THR A 96 13.34 -11.58 -14.47
N PHE A 97 12.13 -12.02 -14.12
CA PHE A 97 11.65 -12.12 -12.73
C PHE A 97 12.50 -13.02 -11.81
N ALA A 98 13.33 -13.89 -12.39
CA ALA A 98 14.29 -14.71 -11.65
C ALA A 98 15.21 -13.90 -10.72
N ALA A 99 15.52 -12.64 -11.04
CA ALA A 99 16.35 -11.80 -10.17
C ALA A 99 15.60 -11.34 -8.89
N VAL A 100 14.29 -11.07 -8.98
CA VAL A 100 13.45 -10.85 -7.79
C VAL A 100 13.44 -12.09 -6.92
N LEU A 101 13.25 -13.27 -7.53
CA LEU A 101 13.29 -14.55 -6.81
C LEU A 101 14.64 -14.77 -6.14
N ALA A 102 15.75 -14.47 -6.81
CA ALA A 102 17.09 -14.61 -6.23
C ALA A 102 17.26 -13.73 -4.99
N ASN A 103 16.79 -12.48 -5.02
CA ASN A 103 16.86 -11.59 -3.84
C ASN A 103 15.91 -12.02 -2.72
N LEU A 104 14.73 -12.56 -3.06
CA LEU A 104 13.83 -13.18 -2.10
C LEU A 104 14.49 -14.38 -1.40
N PHE A 105 15.11 -15.30 -2.13
CA PHE A 105 15.79 -16.47 -1.52
C PHE A 105 17.01 -16.05 -0.68
N LYS A 106 17.73 -15.00 -1.08
CA LYS A 106 18.78 -14.41 -0.23
C LYS A 106 18.21 -13.91 1.10
N ASP A 107 17.08 -13.20 1.09
CA ASP A 107 16.43 -12.71 2.32
C ASP A 107 15.94 -13.88 3.20
N VAL A 108 15.40 -14.95 2.60
CA VAL A 108 15.05 -16.19 3.31
C VAL A 108 16.28 -16.77 4.00
N LYS A 109 17.39 -16.91 3.28
CA LYS A 109 18.63 -17.48 3.82
C LYS A 109 19.25 -16.62 4.92
N SER A 110 19.20 -15.30 4.78
CA SER A 110 19.84 -14.38 5.73
C SER A 110 18.99 -14.06 6.95
N ASN A 111 17.66 -14.04 6.80
CA ASN A 111 16.74 -13.49 7.81
C ASN A 111 15.63 -14.47 8.20
N CYS A 112 15.60 -15.69 7.66
CA CYS A 112 14.57 -16.70 7.89
C CYS A 112 13.15 -16.15 7.67
N ARG A 113 12.98 -15.35 6.60
CA ARG A 113 11.69 -14.77 6.22
C ARG A 113 11.51 -14.70 4.71
N MET A 114 10.26 -14.79 4.27
CA MET A 114 9.84 -14.45 2.93
C MET A 114 8.79 -13.34 3.03
N LEU A 115 9.17 -12.13 2.62
CA LEU A 115 8.41 -10.92 2.93
C LEU A 115 8.15 -10.78 4.45
N ASN A 116 6.88 -10.70 4.86
CA ASN A 116 6.48 -10.61 6.27
C ASN A 116 6.21 -11.97 6.94
N GLN A 117 6.44 -13.10 6.26
CA GLN A 117 6.26 -14.44 6.83
C GLN A 117 7.58 -15.03 7.28
N GLY A 118 7.59 -15.71 8.43
CA GLY A 118 8.72 -16.52 8.86
C GLY A 118 8.81 -17.78 7.99
N ILE A 119 9.96 -17.99 7.35
CA ILE A 119 10.23 -19.15 6.48
C ILE A 119 11.63 -19.65 6.81
N ALA A 120 11.74 -20.93 7.18
CA ALA A 120 12.96 -21.47 7.76
C ALA A 120 14.02 -21.83 6.72
N SER A 121 13.63 -22.04 5.44
CA SER A 121 14.55 -22.51 4.41
C SER A 121 14.15 -22.11 2.99
N GLU A 122 15.12 -22.15 2.07
CA GLU A 122 14.89 -21.93 0.63
C GLU A 122 13.96 -23.00 0.04
N GLN A 123 14.02 -24.24 0.53
CA GLN A 123 13.14 -25.33 0.11
C GLN A 123 11.69 -25.07 0.50
N GLU A 124 11.46 -24.56 1.72
CA GLU A 124 10.12 -24.16 2.18
C GLU A 124 9.59 -22.98 1.36
N ALA A 125 10.41 -21.95 1.13
CA ALA A 125 10.04 -20.82 0.26
C ALA A 125 9.65 -21.28 -1.15
N LEU A 126 10.44 -22.18 -1.75
CA LEU A 126 10.14 -22.75 -3.06
C LEU A 126 8.83 -23.55 -3.05
N ALA A 127 8.58 -24.35 -2.01
CA ALA A 127 7.34 -25.10 -1.86
C ALA A 127 6.12 -24.18 -1.79
N VAL A 128 6.22 -23.06 -1.06
CA VAL A 128 5.16 -22.05 -0.99
C VAL A 128 4.91 -21.40 -2.35
N LEU A 129 5.97 -21.02 -3.07
CA LEU A 129 5.84 -20.41 -4.41
C LEU A 129 5.27 -21.37 -5.46
N LEU A 130 5.59 -22.67 -5.38
CA LEU A 130 5.06 -23.68 -6.29
C LEU A 130 3.63 -24.11 -5.98
N ASN A 131 3.14 -23.85 -4.76
CA ASN A 131 1.79 -24.20 -4.32
C ASN A 131 1.02 -22.93 -3.92
N PRO A 132 0.72 -22.04 -4.88
CA PRO A 132 -0.06 -20.85 -4.60
C PRO A 132 -1.41 -21.25 -4.02
N CYS A 133 -1.83 -20.58 -2.96
CA CYS A 133 -3.22 -20.70 -2.56
C CYS A 133 -4.09 -20.01 -3.61
N SER A 134 -5.26 -20.56 -3.89
CA SER A 134 -6.23 -19.98 -4.81
C SER A 134 -7.29 -19.11 -4.12
N LYS A 135 -7.18 -18.88 -2.81
CA LYS A 135 -8.14 -18.10 -2.03
C LYS A 135 -7.44 -17.20 -1.00
N PRO A 136 -7.92 -15.95 -0.80
CA PRO A 136 -7.43 -15.12 0.28
C PRO A 136 -7.60 -15.81 1.62
N LYS A 137 -6.51 -15.95 2.38
CA LYS A 137 -6.54 -16.75 3.61
C LYS A 137 -6.74 -15.92 4.87
N TYR A 138 -6.07 -14.77 4.98
CA TYR A 138 -6.01 -13.97 6.20
C TYR A 138 -5.51 -12.54 5.94
N ILE A 139 -5.60 -11.69 6.96
CA ILE A 139 -5.06 -10.32 6.98
C ILE A 139 -3.55 -10.39 7.19
N GLY A 140 -2.77 -9.86 6.26
CA GLY A 140 -1.30 -9.91 6.28
C GLY A 140 -0.65 -8.91 7.22
N ARG A 141 -1.27 -7.73 7.45
CA ARG A 141 -0.70 -6.65 8.29
C ARG A 141 0.72 -6.24 7.87
N ASN A 142 1.04 -6.45 6.60
CA ASN A 142 2.36 -6.21 6.07
C ASN A 142 2.56 -4.71 5.84
N LEU A 143 3.58 -4.11 6.45
CA LEU A 143 3.91 -2.71 6.20
C LEU A 143 5.05 -2.56 5.20
N ASP A 144 6.16 -3.27 5.44
CA ASP A 144 7.45 -2.87 4.88
C ASP A 144 8.04 -3.90 3.91
N TYR A 145 7.52 -5.13 3.88
CA TYR A 145 8.14 -6.23 3.12
C TYR A 145 7.35 -6.56 1.86
N CYS A 146 7.62 -5.89 0.74
CA CYS A 146 6.91 -6.15 -0.51
C CYS A 146 7.85 -6.43 -1.68
N ILE A 147 7.32 -7.12 -2.69
CA ILE A 147 7.84 -7.01 -4.05
C ILE A 147 7.11 -5.80 -4.63
N GLU A 148 7.80 -4.69 -4.77
CA GLU A 148 7.27 -3.48 -5.36
C GLU A 148 7.09 -3.69 -6.86
N VAL A 149 6.03 -3.11 -7.40
CA VAL A 149 5.72 -3.15 -8.82
C VAL A 149 5.54 -1.75 -9.36
N HIS A 150 6.13 -1.51 -10.52
CA HIS A 150 6.05 -0.28 -11.27
C HIS A 150 5.35 -0.55 -12.59
N ILE A 151 4.17 0.01 -12.80
CA ILE A 151 3.39 -0.15 -14.03
C ILE A 151 3.72 1.01 -14.94
N HIS A 152 4.16 0.68 -16.14
CA HIS A 152 4.51 1.63 -17.20
C HIS A 152 3.36 1.76 -18.20
N GLY A 153 3.04 3.00 -18.60
CA GLY A 153 1.89 3.28 -19.46
C GLY A 153 0.57 3.37 -18.69
N ASP A 154 -0.53 3.57 -19.40
CA ASP A 154 -1.85 3.85 -18.84
C ASP A 154 -2.55 2.67 -18.17
N ILE A 155 -3.50 3.01 -17.29
CA ILE A 155 -4.38 2.05 -16.62
C ILE A 155 -5.80 2.56 -16.78
N PHE A 156 -6.62 1.77 -17.46
CA PHE A 156 -8.01 2.03 -17.73
C PHE A 156 -8.88 1.20 -16.80
N LEU A 157 -9.73 1.85 -16.01
CA LEU A 157 -10.60 1.17 -15.03
C LEU A 157 -11.43 0.02 -15.64
N LYS A 158 -11.90 0.17 -16.88
CA LYS A 158 -12.70 -0.85 -17.56
C LYS A 158 -11.88 -2.05 -18.02
N ASP A 159 -10.69 -1.77 -18.55
CA ASP A 159 -9.93 -2.75 -19.32
C ASP A 159 -8.88 -3.44 -18.46
N ASP A 160 -8.38 -2.77 -17.42
CA ASP A 160 -7.21 -3.21 -16.65
C ASP A 160 -7.50 -3.57 -15.19
N VAL A 161 -8.58 -3.05 -14.59
CA VAL A 161 -8.93 -3.35 -13.19
C VAL A 161 -9.82 -4.60 -13.14
N ASP A 162 -9.54 -5.47 -12.17
CA ASP A 162 -10.31 -6.68 -11.88
C ASP A 162 -11.28 -6.43 -10.72
N CYS A 163 -10.73 -6.19 -9.52
CA CYS A 163 -11.52 -5.90 -8.32
C CYS A 163 -11.09 -4.60 -7.63
N PHE A 164 -12.01 -3.98 -6.89
CA PHE A 164 -11.75 -2.91 -5.96
C PHE A 164 -12.03 -3.37 -4.53
N TYR A 165 -11.05 -3.22 -3.63
CA TYR A 165 -11.15 -3.57 -2.23
C TYR A 165 -11.25 -2.30 -1.38
N MET A 166 -12.22 -2.27 -0.48
CA MET A 166 -12.50 -1.12 0.37
C MET A 166 -12.66 -1.55 1.83
N ASP A 167 -12.07 -0.79 2.76
CA ASP A 167 -12.19 -1.04 4.20
C ASP A 167 -13.61 -0.77 4.70
N GLN A 168 -14.12 -1.64 5.58
CA GLN A 168 -15.48 -1.53 6.10
C GLN A 168 -15.74 -0.22 6.87
N SER A 169 -14.72 0.50 7.34
CA SER A 169 -14.91 1.84 7.95
C SER A 169 -15.52 2.87 7.01
N PHE A 170 -15.54 2.60 5.69
CA PHE A 170 -16.19 3.45 4.70
C PHE A 170 -17.64 3.06 4.41
N GLN A 171 -18.16 1.95 4.96
CA GLN A 171 -19.57 1.60 4.82
C GLN A 171 -20.45 2.73 5.37
N ASP A 172 -21.61 2.91 4.76
CA ASP A 172 -22.57 4.00 5.08
C ASP A 172 -22.03 5.43 4.88
N THR A 173 -20.92 5.59 4.15
CA THR A 173 -20.38 6.91 3.77
C THR A 173 -20.66 7.23 2.30
N SER A 174 -20.56 8.51 1.92
CA SER A 174 -20.65 8.91 0.51
C SER A 174 -19.56 8.27 -0.38
N PHE A 175 -18.43 7.86 0.20
CA PHE A 175 -17.37 7.17 -0.53
C PHE A 175 -17.79 5.76 -0.94
N ALA A 176 -18.54 5.02 -0.11
CA ALA A 176 -19.09 3.72 -0.48
C ALA A 176 -20.03 3.86 -1.68
N THR A 177 -20.93 4.84 -1.66
CA THR A 177 -21.84 5.10 -2.79
C THR A 177 -21.08 5.45 -4.08
N GLN A 178 -20.04 6.27 -3.99
CA GLN A 178 -19.19 6.59 -5.15
C GLN A 178 -18.43 5.38 -5.67
N ALA A 179 -17.93 4.53 -4.78
CA ALA A 179 -17.27 3.27 -5.13
C ALA A 179 -18.23 2.32 -5.86
N GLU A 180 -19.46 2.14 -5.35
CA GLU A 180 -20.50 1.32 -5.96
C GLU A 180 -20.84 1.81 -7.38
N ILE A 181 -21.03 3.12 -7.56
CA ILE A 181 -21.31 3.73 -8.88
C ILE A 181 -20.14 3.48 -9.84
N MET A 182 -18.90 3.71 -9.40
CA MET A 182 -17.70 3.49 -10.21
C MET A 182 -17.57 2.02 -10.60
N CYS A 183 -17.71 1.11 -9.64
CA CYS A 183 -17.59 -0.32 -9.86
C CYS A 183 -18.66 -0.85 -10.81
N GLN A 184 -19.92 -0.39 -10.65
CA GLN A 184 -21.00 -0.73 -11.58
C GLN A 184 -20.72 -0.19 -13.00
N LYS A 185 -20.25 1.06 -13.11
CA LYS A 185 -19.97 1.70 -14.41
C LYS A 185 -18.89 0.95 -15.20
N TYR A 186 -17.87 0.46 -14.54
CA TYR A 186 -16.71 -0.17 -15.18
C TYR A 186 -16.69 -1.70 -15.06
N ASN A 187 -17.76 -2.30 -14.51
CA ASN A 187 -17.86 -3.74 -14.26
C ASN A 187 -16.68 -4.29 -13.43
N ILE A 188 -16.37 -3.59 -12.34
CA ILE A 188 -15.34 -3.97 -11.36
C ILE A 188 -16.03 -4.61 -10.16
N GLU A 189 -15.50 -5.71 -9.64
CA GLU A 189 -16.03 -6.34 -8.44
C GLU A 189 -15.64 -5.54 -7.19
N LEU A 190 -16.62 -5.01 -6.45
CA LEU A 190 -16.39 -4.34 -5.16
C LEU A 190 -16.35 -5.37 -4.02
N ASN A 191 -15.24 -5.41 -3.31
CA ASN A 191 -14.99 -6.29 -2.18
C ASN A 191 -14.75 -5.48 -0.90
N TRP A 192 -15.29 -5.96 0.21
CA TRP A 192 -15.10 -5.34 1.53
C TRP A 192 -14.03 -6.08 2.32
N ILE A 193 -13.05 -5.35 2.83
CA ILE A 193 -12.05 -5.90 3.76
C ILE A 193 -12.41 -5.52 5.20
N PRO A 194 -12.10 -6.36 6.20
CA PRO A 194 -12.44 -6.10 7.59
C PRO A 194 -12.03 -4.70 8.05
N GLU A 195 -12.89 -4.05 8.83
CA GLU A 195 -12.64 -2.72 9.38
C GLU A 195 -11.34 -2.73 10.20
N ARG A 196 -10.36 -1.93 9.78
CA ARG A 196 -9.18 -1.68 10.61
C ARG A 196 -9.50 -0.63 11.65
N ARG A 197 -9.63 -1.08 12.89
CA ARG A 197 -9.97 -0.23 14.02
C ARG A 197 -9.08 -0.52 15.21
N LEU A 198 -8.67 0.53 15.89
CA LEU A 198 -7.80 0.41 17.05
C LEU A 198 -8.37 1.18 18.23
N ASN A 199 -8.31 0.59 19.42
CA ASN A 199 -8.61 1.29 20.66
C ASN A 199 -7.51 2.33 20.92
N ILE A 200 -7.88 3.60 21.12
CA ILE A 200 -6.90 4.68 21.30
C ILE A 200 -6.05 4.49 22.57
N HIS A 201 -6.56 3.79 23.58
CA HIS A 201 -5.87 3.50 24.82
C HIS A 201 -4.85 2.36 24.70
N SER A 202 -4.96 1.51 23.66
CA SER A 202 -3.95 0.48 23.38
C SER A 202 -2.77 0.98 22.56
N ILE A 203 -2.80 2.24 22.09
CA ILE A 203 -1.69 2.83 21.33
C ILE A 203 -0.55 3.14 22.31
N GLY A 204 0.51 2.32 22.26
CA GLY A 204 1.74 2.56 23.01
C GLY A 204 2.67 3.57 22.34
N GLU A 205 3.67 4.04 23.10
CA GLU A 205 4.60 5.09 22.65
C GLU A 205 5.76 4.57 21.78
N LEU A 206 6.04 3.25 21.84
CA LEU A 206 7.21 2.65 21.18
C LEU A 206 7.04 2.51 19.67
N PHE A 207 5.84 2.20 19.20
CA PHE A 207 5.57 2.02 17.77
C PHE A 207 5.20 3.36 17.15
N ARG A 208 6.05 3.87 16.25
CA ARG A 208 5.89 5.16 15.54
C ARG A 208 5.88 6.42 16.43
N GLY A 209 6.04 6.28 17.74
CA GLY A 209 6.36 7.37 18.66
C GLY A 209 5.19 7.83 19.54
N PRO A 210 5.47 8.63 20.59
CA PRO A 210 4.50 8.97 21.64
C PRO A 210 3.37 9.90 21.17
N LYS A 211 3.54 10.59 20.04
CA LYS A 211 2.53 11.54 19.52
C LYS A 211 1.31 10.85 18.89
N ILE A 212 1.39 9.55 18.59
CA ILE A 212 0.34 8.85 17.85
C ILE A 212 -0.92 8.67 18.69
N GLN A 213 -0.79 8.38 19.99
CA GLN A 213 -1.95 8.30 20.88
C GLN A 213 -2.65 9.65 21.03
N LEU A 214 -1.90 10.74 21.18
CA LEU A 214 -2.46 12.09 21.29
C LEU A 214 -3.20 12.50 20.01
N LEU A 215 -2.63 12.17 18.85
CA LEU A 215 -3.29 12.37 17.57
C LEU A 215 -4.59 11.56 17.49
N ALA A 216 -4.56 10.27 17.86
CA ALA A 216 -5.74 9.41 17.85
C ALA A 216 -6.87 9.95 18.74
N GLN A 217 -6.55 10.42 19.95
CA GLN A 217 -7.49 11.07 20.86
C GLN A 217 -8.12 12.33 20.25
N ARG A 218 -7.31 13.15 19.57
CA ARG A 218 -7.82 14.35 18.88
C ARG A 218 -8.76 14.00 17.74
N ILE A 219 -8.42 12.98 16.95
CA ILE A 219 -9.24 12.50 15.83
C ILE A 219 -10.58 11.97 16.35
N ASP A 220 -10.55 11.09 17.36
CA ASP A 220 -11.77 10.54 17.98
C ASP A 220 -12.65 11.64 18.59
N SER A 221 -12.05 12.65 19.24
CA SER A 221 -12.79 13.78 19.80
C SER A 221 -13.49 14.64 18.74
N ILE A 222 -12.91 14.82 17.55
CA ILE A 222 -13.47 15.68 16.50
C ILE A 222 -14.44 14.90 15.60
N PHE A 223 -14.09 13.67 15.24
CA PHE A 223 -14.79 12.90 14.21
C PHE A 223 -15.41 11.60 14.74
N GLY A 224 -14.86 11.01 15.80
CA GLY A 224 -15.29 9.72 16.36
C GLY A 224 -16.33 9.81 17.47
N ASN A 225 -16.77 11.02 17.85
CA ASN A 225 -17.68 11.26 18.97
C ASN A 225 -17.16 10.78 20.35
N GLY A 226 -15.84 10.65 20.51
CA GLY A 226 -15.24 10.23 21.78
C GLY A 226 -15.49 8.76 22.13
N GLN A 227 -15.62 7.88 21.13
CA GLN A 227 -15.90 6.46 21.33
C GLN A 227 -14.67 5.66 21.77
N GLY A 228 -13.48 6.27 21.80
CA GLY A 228 -12.24 5.60 22.18
C GLY A 228 -11.64 4.76 21.05
N VAL A 229 -12.03 4.99 19.80
CA VAL A 229 -11.62 4.20 18.64
C VAL A 229 -11.15 5.10 17.51
N VAL A 230 -10.13 4.65 16.78
CA VAL A 230 -9.71 5.27 15.53
C VAL A 230 -9.67 4.22 14.41
N ASN A 231 -10.16 4.56 13.23
CA ASN A 231 -10.19 3.71 12.05
C ASN A 231 -9.72 4.48 10.79
N ALA A 232 -9.65 3.80 9.64
CA ALA A 232 -9.15 4.39 8.40
C ALA A 232 -9.96 5.62 7.94
N PHE A 233 -11.30 5.55 8.02
CA PHE A 233 -12.18 6.65 7.65
C PHE A 233 -11.93 7.91 8.49
N LEU A 234 -11.85 7.78 9.82
CA LEU A 234 -11.59 8.90 10.73
C LEU A 234 -10.21 9.52 10.49
N ILE A 235 -9.18 8.70 10.21
CA ILE A 235 -7.85 9.20 9.84
C ILE A 235 -7.91 10.00 8.53
N GLY A 236 -8.66 9.52 7.53
CA GLY A 236 -8.87 10.23 6.27
C GLY A 236 -9.55 11.59 6.46
N GLN A 237 -10.58 11.65 7.32
CA GLN A 237 -11.24 12.91 7.68
C GLN A 237 -10.27 13.89 8.34
N ALA A 238 -9.46 13.42 9.28
CA ALA A 238 -8.45 14.23 9.95
C ALA A 238 -7.37 14.73 8.99
N SER A 239 -6.88 13.88 8.09
CA SER A 239 -5.91 14.27 7.07
C SER A 239 -6.43 15.42 6.20
N ARG A 240 -7.70 15.34 5.79
CA ARG A 240 -8.36 16.41 5.02
C ARG A 240 -8.54 17.68 5.86
N ASP A 241 -8.96 17.56 7.11
CA ASP A 241 -9.20 18.70 8.00
C ASP A 241 -7.90 19.44 8.36
N ILE A 242 -6.78 18.74 8.49
CA ILE A 242 -5.44 19.34 8.69
C ILE A 242 -5.07 20.26 7.52
N ASP A 243 -5.38 19.85 6.28
CA ASP A 243 -5.07 20.67 5.10
C ASP A 243 -6.03 21.86 4.95
N LEU A 244 -7.31 21.70 5.34
CA LEU A 244 -8.32 22.76 5.23
C LEU A 244 -8.28 23.77 6.39
N TYR A 245 -7.96 23.32 7.60
CA TYR A 245 -8.04 24.08 8.85
C TYR A 245 -6.81 23.84 9.75
N PRO A 246 -5.59 24.16 9.27
CA PRO A 246 -4.34 23.83 9.97
C PRO A 246 -4.24 24.41 11.39
N GLU A 247 -4.91 25.54 11.66
CA GLU A 247 -4.96 26.19 12.97
C GLU A 247 -5.56 25.30 14.07
N LYS A 248 -6.50 24.39 13.72
CA LYS A 248 -7.11 23.46 14.68
C LYS A 248 -6.15 22.38 15.18
N TRP A 249 -5.03 22.19 14.48
CA TRP A 249 -4.06 21.12 14.68
C TRP A 249 -2.67 21.63 15.07
N ALA A 250 -2.46 22.95 15.07
CA ALA A 250 -1.17 23.58 15.29
C ALA A 250 -0.52 23.26 16.65
N ASN A 251 -1.31 22.85 17.65
CA ASN A 251 -0.81 22.43 18.96
C ASN A 251 -0.14 21.04 18.94
N LEU A 252 -0.40 20.21 17.93
CA LEU A 252 0.18 18.88 17.79
C LEU A 252 1.48 18.88 16.98
N GLY A 253 1.64 19.84 16.07
CA GLY A 253 2.85 20.01 15.27
C GLY A 253 2.65 20.94 14.09
N ASN A 254 3.74 21.20 13.36
CA ASN A 254 3.69 21.91 12.09
C ASN A 254 3.14 21.01 10.96
N LYS A 255 2.94 21.57 9.77
CA LYS A 255 2.37 20.87 8.62
C LYS A 255 3.13 19.59 8.22
N GLU A 256 4.46 19.62 8.25
CA GLU A 256 5.30 18.46 7.88
C GLU A 256 5.20 17.36 8.95
N GLN A 257 5.24 17.75 10.22
CA GLN A 257 5.09 16.84 11.35
C GLN A 257 3.71 16.18 11.34
N LEU A 258 2.63 16.96 11.17
CA LEU A 258 1.27 16.44 11.10
C LEU A 258 1.09 15.46 9.94
N PHE A 259 1.65 15.77 8.77
CA PHE A 259 1.64 14.84 7.65
C PHE A 259 2.35 13.52 8.00
N GLN A 260 3.48 13.58 8.68
CA GLN A 260 4.19 12.38 9.13
C GLN A 260 3.40 11.62 10.20
N TYR A 261 2.75 12.32 11.14
CA TYR A 261 1.91 11.71 12.17
C TYR A 261 0.67 11.02 11.58
N ILE A 262 0.06 11.57 10.53
CA ILE A 262 -1.04 10.92 9.80
C ILE A 262 -0.58 9.60 9.16
N LYS A 263 0.61 9.55 8.55
CA LYS A 263 1.16 8.28 8.05
C LYS A 263 1.42 7.29 9.18
N GLN A 264 1.97 7.78 10.28
CA GLN A 264 2.35 6.95 11.41
C GLN A 264 1.14 6.37 12.17
N ILE A 265 0.07 7.14 12.36
CA ILE A 265 -1.17 6.62 12.92
C ILE A 265 -1.82 5.62 11.97
N TRP A 266 -1.79 5.86 10.65
CA TRP A 266 -2.21 4.86 9.67
C TRP A 266 -1.41 3.56 9.81
N HIS A 267 -0.07 3.62 9.86
CA HIS A 267 0.75 2.42 10.06
C HIS A 267 0.41 1.68 11.35
N THR A 268 0.04 2.41 12.40
CA THR A 268 -0.33 1.84 13.71
C THR A 268 -1.66 1.11 13.62
N VAL A 269 -2.67 1.73 13.01
CA VAL A 269 -3.99 1.10 12.76
C VAL A 269 -3.86 -0.07 11.79
N ALA A 270 -3.07 0.07 10.72
CA ALA A 270 -2.82 -0.98 9.74
C ALA A 270 -2.18 -2.24 10.32
N TYR A 271 -1.34 -2.08 11.34
CA TYR A 271 -0.61 -3.19 11.95
C TYR A 271 -1.34 -3.83 13.14
N PHE A 272 -1.99 -3.02 13.99
CA PHE A 272 -2.61 -3.50 15.23
C PHE A 272 -4.13 -3.64 15.17
N GLY A 273 -4.79 -2.96 14.22
CA GLY A 273 -6.24 -2.96 14.07
C GLY A 273 -6.80 -4.13 13.26
#